data_AF-A0A957P2N7-F1
#
_entry.id   AF-A0A957P2N7-F1
#
_cell.length_a   1.000
_cell.length_b   1.000
_cell.length_c   1.000
_cell.angle_alpha   90.00
_cell.angle_beta   90.00
_cell.angle_gamma   90.00
#
_symmetry.space_group_name_H-M   'P 1'
#
loop_
_entity.id
_entity.type
_entity.pdbx_description
1 polymer ?
#
loop_
_entity_poly.entity_id
_entity_poly.type
_entity_poly.pdbx_seq_one_letter_code
_entity_poly.pdbx_strand_id
1 'polypeptide(L)'
;GIQEADEPGIGSVHVALYNGAGAKLSETTTNDSGYYRFVDLDAGTYMVEFTAPAGYVYSAKDKGSNDATDSDADATTGRAPLVTLAEGEANMTIDAGLYQVACLGDTVWEDANNNGIQDEGEAGVELIPVTLYDGDGNLLDTTQTDANGNYAFCDLMPGSYAVGFELPTLS
;
A
#
# COMPACT_ATOMS: atom_id res chain seq x y z
N GLY A 1 4.99 -10.14 -5.12
CA GLY A 1 6.17 -10.44 -4.30
C GLY A 1 6.25 -11.94 -4.18
N ILE A 2 7.13 -12.45 -3.34
CA ILE A 2 7.14 -13.86 -2.91
C ILE A 2 6.48 -13.87 -1.54
N GLN A 3 5.58 -14.82 -1.30
CA GLN A 3 5.00 -15.05 0.02
C GLN A 3 6.04 -15.74 0.92
N GLU A 4 6.50 -15.04 1.94
CA GLU A 4 7.40 -15.59 2.96
C GLU A 4 6.61 -16.15 4.16
N ALA A 5 7.23 -17.04 4.94
CA ALA A 5 6.53 -17.79 6.00
C ALA A 5 6.08 -16.90 7.18
N ASP A 6 6.67 -15.72 7.33
CA ASP A 6 6.37 -14.72 8.34
C ASP A 6 5.43 -13.61 7.85
N GLU A 7 5.06 -13.60 6.57
CA GLU A 7 4.09 -12.66 6.03
C GLU A 7 2.65 -13.10 6.38
N PRO A 8 1.92 -12.33 7.20
CA PRO A 8 0.55 -12.68 7.55
C PRO A 8 -0.38 -12.43 6.36
N GLY A 9 -1.39 -13.29 6.22
CA GLY A 9 -2.48 -13.02 5.30
C GLY A 9 -3.29 -11.78 5.71
N ILE A 10 -3.84 -11.08 4.72
CA ILE A 10 -4.60 -9.84 4.94
C ILE A 10 -6.09 -10.14 4.79
N GLY A 11 -6.85 -9.91 5.86
CA GLY A 11 -8.30 -10.06 5.84
C GLY A 11 -9.04 -8.89 5.22
N SER A 12 -10.29 -9.13 4.83
CA SER A 12 -11.20 -8.13 4.25
C SER A 12 -10.75 -7.51 2.93
N VAL A 13 -9.79 -8.11 2.22
CA VAL A 13 -9.44 -7.74 0.84
C VAL A 13 -10.61 -8.18 -0.03
N HIS A 14 -11.16 -7.26 -0.84
CA HIS A 14 -12.24 -7.59 -1.76
C HIS A 14 -11.69 -8.32 -2.99
N VAL A 15 -12.37 -9.41 -3.38
CA VAL A 15 -11.98 -10.28 -4.47
C VAL A 15 -13.19 -10.52 -5.38
N ALA A 16 -13.07 -10.19 -6.67
CA ALA A 16 -14.10 -10.40 -7.67
C ALA A 16 -13.69 -11.48 -8.68
N LEU A 17 -14.64 -12.34 -9.04
CA LEU A 17 -14.50 -13.37 -10.07
C LEU A 17 -15.18 -12.93 -11.36
N TYR A 18 -14.50 -13.08 -12.48
CA TYR A 18 -15.00 -12.82 -13.83
C TYR A 18 -14.88 -14.06 -14.69
N ASN A 19 -15.74 -14.19 -15.70
CA ASN A 19 -15.56 -15.17 -16.78
C ASN A 19 -14.54 -14.68 -17.81
N GLY A 20 -14.15 -15.56 -18.74
CA GLY A 20 -13.19 -15.25 -19.82
C GLY A 20 -13.65 -14.17 -20.81
N ALA A 21 -14.92 -13.77 -20.79
CA ALA A 21 -15.42 -12.63 -21.56
C ALA A 21 -15.39 -11.31 -20.77
N GLY A 22 -14.91 -11.33 -19.52
CA GLY A 22 -14.83 -10.17 -18.63
C GLY A 22 -16.12 -9.82 -17.90
N ALA A 23 -17.14 -10.68 -17.91
CA ALA A 23 -18.35 -10.46 -17.13
C ALA A 23 -18.15 -10.94 -15.69
N LYS A 24 -18.47 -10.08 -14.71
CA LYS A 24 -18.39 -10.41 -13.29
C LYS A 24 -19.44 -11.46 -12.94
N LEU A 25 -19.00 -12.53 -12.28
CA LEU A 25 -19.86 -13.63 -11.85
C LEU A 25 -20.18 -13.56 -10.36
N SER A 26 -19.18 -13.23 -9.54
CA SER A 26 -19.28 -13.27 -8.08
C SER A 26 -18.22 -12.38 -7.42
N GLU A 27 -18.33 -12.20 -6.11
CA GLU A 27 -17.34 -11.55 -5.27
C GLU A 27 -17.35 -12.12 -3.85
N THR A 28 -16.23 -11.95 -3.14
CA THR A 28 -16.06 -12.32 -1.73
C THR A 28 -15.02 -11.39 -1.10
N THR A 29 -14.77 -11.54 0.19
CA THR A 29 -13.59 -10.98 0.86
C THR A 29 -12.69 -12.08 1.38
N THR A 30 -11.39 -11.80 1.53
CA THR A 30 -10.47 -12.68 2.26
C THR A 30 -10.84 -12.76 3.73
N ASN A 31 -10.57 -13.91 4.36
CA ASN A 31 -10.66 -14.07 5.81
C ASN A 31 -9.43 -13.49 6.53
N ASP A 32 -9.41 -13.48 7.87
CA ASP A 32 -8.31 -12.94 8.67
C ASP A 32 -6.93 -13.57 8.42
N SER A 33 -6.89 -14.73 7.74
CA SER A 33 -5.66 -15.39 7.31
C SER A 33 -5.35 -15.20 5.82
N GLY A 34 -6.04 -14.30 5.13
CA GLY A 34 -5.81 -13.96 3.73
C GLY A 34 -6.49 -14.88 2.70
N TYR A 35 -7.17 -15.95 3.14
CA TYR A 35 -7.76 -16.90 2.20
C TYR A 35 -9.11 -16.43 1.66
N TYR A 36 -9.33 -16.68 0.37
CA TYR A 36 -10.63 -16.55 -0.31
C TYR A 36 -10.93 -17.84 -1.09
N ARG A 37 -12.19 -18.05 -1.48
CA ARG A 37 -12.55 -19.20 -2.32
C ARG A 37 -13.81 -18.93 -3.13
N PHE A 38 -13.78 -19.34 -4.39
CA PHE A 38 -14.97 -19.54 -5.20
C PHE A 38 -15.18 -21.05 -5.38
N VAL A 39 -16.41 -21.53 -5.18
CA VAL A 39 -16.76 -22.95 -5.24
C VAL A 39 -17.82 -23.18 -6.31
N ASP A 40 -18.00 -24.44 -6.70
CA ASP A 40 -19.02 -24.87 -7.64
C ASP A 40 -18.95 -24.12 -9.00
N LEU A 41 -17.72 -23.89 -9.47
CA LEU A 41 -17.47 -23.32 -10.79
C LEU A 41 -17.59 -24.41 -11.86
N ASP A 42 -18.26 -24.08 -12.95
CA ASP A 42 -18.24 -24.89 -14.16
C ASP A 42 -16.82 -24.92 -14.78
N ALA A 43 -16.56 -25.88 -15.66
CA ALA A 43 -15.34 -25.86 -16.46
C ALA A 43 -15.36 -24.63 -17.40
N GLY A 44 -14.27 -23.88 -17.45
CA GLY A 44 -14.23 -22.63 -18.20
C GLY A 44 -13.02 -21.78 -17.89
N THR A 45 -12.95 -20.62 -18.55
CA THR A 45 -11.90 -19.62 -18.31
C THR A 45 -12.40 -18.53 -17.36
N TYR A 46 -11.58 -18.20 -16.38
CA TYR A 46 -11.88 -17.25 -15.31
C TYR A 46 -10.73 -16.27 -15.07
N MET A 47 -11.05 -15.14 -14.46
CA MET A 47 -10.09 -14.14 -13.98
C MET A 47 -10.49 -13.70 -12.58
N VAL A 48 -9.51 -13.47 -11.72
CA VAL A 48 -9.71 -12.88 -10.39
C VAL A 48 -9.15 -11.46 -10.38
N GLU A 49 -9.88 -10.55 -9.74
CA GLU A 49 -9.45 -9.18 -9.47
C GLU A 49 -9.50 -8.92 -7.96
N PHE A 50 -8.38 -8.48 -7.41
CA PHE A 50 -8.24 -8.08 -6.01
C PHE A 50 -8.35 -6.57 -5.93
N THR A 51 -9.01 -6.04 -4.90
CA THR A 51 -9.01 -4.60 -4.59
C THR A 51 -8.20 -4.35 -3.33
N ALA A 52 -7.07 -3.64 -3.47
CA ALA A 52 -6.22 -3.28 -2.34
C ALA A 52 -7.00 -2.38 -1.34
N PRO A 53 -6.96 -2.68 -0.03
CA PRO A 53 -7.50 -1.77 0.99
C PRO A 53 -6.76 -0.43 1.01
N ALA A 54 -7.38 0.59 1.62
CA ALA A 54 -6.72 1.88 1.83
C ALA A 54 -5.39 1.71 2.59
N GLY A 55 -4.35 2.41 2.15
CA GLY A 55 -3.01 2.30 2.73
C GLY A 55 -2.23 1.06 2.30
N TYR A 56 -2.77 0.22 1.41
CA TYR A 56 -2.05 -0.88 0.79
C TYR A 56 -1.82 -0.63 -0.70
N VAL A 57 -0.72 -1.18 -1.20
CA VAL A 57 -0.37 -1.22 -2.61
C VAL A 57 0.01 -2.65 -3.00
N TYR A 58 -0.14 -2.98 -4.28
CA TYR A 58 0.20 -4.31 -4.80
C TYR A 58 1.73 -4.48 -4.91
N SER A 59 2.19 -5.66 -4.50
CA SER A 59 3.55 -6.11 -4.75
C SER A 59 3.75 -6.43 -6.24
N ALA A 60 4.99 -6.39 -6.72
CA ALA A 60 5.30 -6.79 -8.10
C ALA A 60 4.95 -8.27 -8.36
N LYS A 61 4.34 -8.57 -9.49
CA LYS A 61 3.96 -9.93 -9.88
C LYS A 61 5.14 -10.81 -10.33
N ASP A 62 4.93 -12.13 -10.31
CA ASP A 62 5.79 -13.17 -10.92
C ASP A 62 7.29 -13.06 -10.53
N LYS A 63 7.55 -12.85 -9.23
CA LYS A 63 8.93 -12.68 -8.71
C LYS A 63 9.56 -13.98 -8.23
N GLY A 64 8.76 -14.99 -7.95
CA GLY A 64 9.21 -16.31 -7.55
C GLY A 64 9.35 -17.25 -8.75
N SER A 65 9.77 -18.48 -8.47
CA SER A 65 9.70 -19.59 -9.43
C SER A 65 8.58 -20.57 -9.10
N ASN A 66 7.74 -20.24 -8.13
CA ASN A 66 6.67 -21.08 -7.61
C ASN A 66 5.40 -20.26 -7.52
N ASP A 67 4.51 -20.46 -8.49
CA ASP A 67 3.21 -19.79 -8.66
C ASP A 67 2.33 -19.92 -7.40
N ALA A 68 2.52 -20.95 -6.57
CA ALA A 68 1.75 -21.12 -5.33
C ALA A 68 2.19 -20.18 -4.18
N THR A 69 3.25 -19.40 -4.38
CA THR A 69 3.88 -18.56 -3.35
C THR A 69 4.39 -17.25 -3.91
N ASP A 70 3.89 -16.80 -5.06
CA ASP A 70 4.17 -15.45 -5.53
C ASP A 70 2.90 -14.77 -6.03
N SER A 71 2.98 -13.46 -6.22
CA SER A 71 1.81 -12.66 -6.58
C SER A 71 1.53 -12.77 -8.08
N ASP A 72 0.30 -13.11 -8.45
CA ASP A 72 -0.19 -13.07 -9.83
C ASP A 72 -0.79 -11.72 -10.22
N ALA A 73 -1.30 -10.99 -9.22
CA ALA A 73 -2.03 -9.75 -9.44
C ALA A 73 -1.15 -8.66 -10.10
N ASP A 74 -1.65 -8.08 -11.19
CA ASP A 74 -1.04 -6.90 -11.81
C ASP A 74 -0.95 -5.74 -10.81
N ALA A 75 0.23 -5.12 -10.71
CA ALA A 75 0.50 -4.12 -9.68
C ALA A 75 -0.29 -2.81 -9.86
N THR A 76 -0.93 -2.60 -11.00
CA THR A 76 -1.75 -1.42 -11.29
C THR A 76 -3.24 -1.74 -11.21
N THR A 77 -3.67 -2.90 -11.73
CA THR A 77 -5.09 -3.22 -11.84
C THR A 77 -5.60 -4.23 -10.82
N GLY A 78 -4.70 -4.88 -10.07
CA GLY A 78 -5.06 -5.96 -9.14
C GLY A 78 -5.60 -7.23 -9.81
N ARG A 79 -5.45 -7.37 -11.14
CA ARG A 79 -5.98 -8.51 -11.90
C ARG A 79 -4.93 -9.60 -12.06
N ALA A 80 -5.30 -10.82 -11.74
CA ALA A 80 -4.50 -12.01 -12.07
C ALA A 80 -4.71 -12.41 -13.55
N PRO A 81 -3.82 -13.23 -14.13
CA PRO A 81 -4.01 -13.79 -15.47
C PRO A 81 -5.30 -14.62 -15.61
N LEU A 82 -5.73 -14.83 -16.86
CA LEU A 82 -6.81 -15.77 -17.14
C LEU A 82 -6.35 -17.21 -16.85
N VAL A 83 -7.16 -17.94 -16.10
CA VAL A 83 -6.98 -19.36 -15.79
C VAL A 83 -8.10 -20.17 -16.42
N THR A 84 -7.79 -21.34 -16.99
CA THR A 84 -8.82 -22.27 -17.48
C THR A 84 -8.89 -23.47 -16.54
N LEU A 85 -10.09 -23.75 -16.04
CA LEU A 85 -10.38 -24.92 -15.20
C LEU A 85 -11.06 -25.99 -16.03
N ALA A 86 -10.53 -27.22 -15.97
CA ALA A 86 -11.21 -28.41 -16.45
C ALA A 86 -12.26 -28.91 -15.45
N GLU A 87 -13.10 -29.85 -15.89
CA GLU A 87 -14.12 -30.47 -15.02
C GLU A 87 -13.45 -31.15 -13.81
N GLY A 88 -13.86 -30.75 -12.61
CA GLY A 88 -13.33 -31.26 -11.34
C GLY A 88 -11.96 -30.70 -10.94
N GLU A 89 -11.38 -29.78 -11.71
CA GLU A 89 -10.13 -29.11 -11.36
C GLU A 89 -10.33 -28.04 -10.28
N ALA A 90 -9.33 -27.90 -9.41
CA ALA A 90 -9.24 -26.78 -8.47
C ALA A 90 -7.87 -26.12 -8.60
N ASN A 91 -7.87 -24.80 -8.81
CA ASN A 91 -6.67 -23.98 -8.75
C ASN A 91 -6.70 -23.15 -7.45
N MET A 92 -5.64 -23.27 -6.64
CA MET A 92 -5.45 -22.59 -5.36
C MET A 92 -4.14 -21.79 -5.33
N THR A 93 -3.63 -21.39 -6.50
CA THR A 93 -2.33 -20.70 -6.67
C THR A 93 -2.52 -19.31 -7.27
N ILE A 94 -3.68 -18.67 -7.02
CA ILE A 94 -3.96 -17.33 -7.52
C ILE A 94 -3.91 -16.37 -6.35
N ASP A 95 -2.81 -15.64 -6.25
CA ASP A 95 -2.44 -14.86 -5.08
C ASP A 95 -2.18 -13.38 -5.42
N ALA A 96 -2.34 -12.52 -4.41
CA ALA A 96 -2.04 -11.09 -4.51
C ALA A 96 -1.21 -10.66 -3.30
N GLY A 97 0.06 -10.36 -3.54
CA GLY A 97 0.91 -9.75 -2.53
C GLY A 97 0.55 -8.27 -2.36
N LEU A 98 0.37 -7.82 -1.13
CA LEU A 98 0.13 -6.42 -0.79
C LEU A 98 1.09 -5.98 0.31
N TYR A 99 1.49 -4.72 0.31
CA TYR A 99 2.25 -4.11 1.40
C TYR A 99 1.68 -2.74 1.77
N GLN A 100 1.87 -2.32 3.03
CA GLN A 100 1.41 -1.02 3.49
C GLN A 100 2.36 0.09 3.06
N VAL A 101 1.80 1.21 2.64
CA VAL A 101 2.55 2.47 2.50
C VAL A 101 2.68 3.14 3.87
N ALA A 102 3.70 3.98 4.00
CA ALA A 102 3.99 4.74 5.20
C ALA A 102 3.58 6.22 5.06
N CYS A 103 3.43 6.89 6.20
CA CYS A 103 3.37 8.34 6.28
C CYS A 103 4.52 8.84 7.17
N LEU A 104 5.12 9.96 6.79
CA LEU A 104 6.14 10.69 7.55
C LEU A 104 5.69 12.14 7.72
N GLY A 105 5.59 12.60 8.95
CA GLY A 105 5.12 13.95 9.26
C GLY A 105 5.04 14.17 10.75
N ASP A 106 4.94 15.44 11.15
CA ASP A 106 4.65 15.87 12.51
C ASP A 106 4.43 17.40 12.52
N THR A 107 4.89 18.08 13.55
CA THR A 107 4.70 19.51 13.82
C THR A 107 6.04 20.24 13.84
N VAL A 108 6.08 21.45 13.29
CA VAL A 108 7.10 22.46 13.59
C VAL A 108 6.50 23.46 14.57
N TRP A 109 7.14 23.64 15.73
CA TRP A 109 6.64 24.51 16.80
C TRP A 109 7.68 25.55 17.25
N GLU A 110 7.18 26.63 17.84
CA GLU A 110 7.99 27.64 18.51
C GLU A 110 8.29 27.18 19.95
N ASP A 111 9.54 26.79 20.21
CA ASP A 111 10.05 26.50 21.55
C ASP A 111 10.21 27.82 22.34
N ALA A 112 9.10 28.28 22.93
CA ALA A 112 8.98 29.60 23.52
C ALA A 112 9.74 29.73 24.84
N ASN A 113 10.03 28.58 25.48
CA ASN A 113 10.75 28.54 26.75
C ASN A 113 12.19 28.00 26.63
N ASN A 114 12.61 27.61 25.42
CA ASN A 114 13.95 27.16 25.05
C ASN A 114 14.38 25.89 25.80
N ASN A 115 13.49 24.90 25.91
CA ASN A 115 13.76 23.61 26.56
C ASN A 115 13.87 22.41 25.60
N GLY A 116 13.57 22.59 24.31
CA GLY A 116 13.60 21.54 23.29
C GLY A 116 12.50 20.48 23.41
N ILE A 117 11.43 20.76 24.14
CA ILE A 117 10.26 19.90 24.33
C ILE A 117 9.06 20.66 23.75
N GLN A 118 8.20 19.97 23.00
CA GLN A 118 6.93 20.55 22.59
C GLN A 118 5.97 20.57 23.80
N ASP A 119 5.86 21.72 24.45
CA ASP A 119 5.01 21.91 25.61
C ASP A 119 3.56 22.26 25.21
N GLU A 120 2.61 22.01 26.11
CA GLU A 120 1.21 22.37 25.90
C GLU A 120 1.07 23.91 25.76
N GLY A 121 0.49 24.35 24.64
CA GLY A 121 0.28 25.76 24.34
C GLY A 121 1.38 26.42 23.52
N GLU A 122 2.45 25.70 23.18
CA GLU A 122 3.43 26.19 22.20
C GLU A 122 2.83 26.21 20.80
N ALA A 123 3.03 27.34 20.11
CA ALA A 123 2.42 27.59 18.82
C ALA A 123 3.14 26.81 17.71
N GLY A 124 2.36 26.28 16.77
CA GLY A 124 2.91 25.79 15.52
C GLY A 124 3.42 26.95 14.65
N VAL A 125 4.39 26.66 13.79
CA VAL A 125 4.96 27.63 12.86
C VAL A 125 4.47 27.32 11.45
N GLU A 126 3.63 28.19 10.90
CA GLU A 126 3.05 28.07 9.55
C GLU A 126 4.06 28.45 8.45
N LEU A 127 3.85 27.92 7.25
CA LEU A 127 4.58 28.26 6.02
C LEU A 127 6.07 27.94 6.04
N ILE A 128 6.52 27.01 6.89
CA ILE A 128 7.88 26.48 6.86
C ILE A 128 7.98 25.51 5.68
N PRO A 129 8.83 25.77 4.67
CA PRO A 129 9.09 24.80 3.62
C PRO A 129 9.73 23.54 4.20
N VAL A 130 9.13 22.39 3.88
CA VAL A 130 9.61 21.06 4.24
C VAL A 130 9.88 20.28 2.96
N THR A 131 11.07 19.72 2.84
CA THR A 131 11.49 18.92 1.69
C THR A 131 11.67 17.47 2.11
N LEU A 132 11.06 16.55 1.38
CA LEU A 132 11.26 15.11 1.51
C LEU A 132 12.42 14.65 0.62
N TYR A 133 13.29 13.84 1.18
CA TYR A 133 14.40 13.19 0.48
C TYR A 133 14.30 11.67 0.58
N ASP A 134 14.78 10.96 -0.44
CA ASP A 134 15.03 9.52 -0.35
C ASP A 134 16.25 9.20 0.52
N GLY A 135 16.51 7.90 0.73
CA GLY A 135 17.65 7.43 1.53
C GLY A 135 19.03 7.76 0.95
N ASP A 136 19.11 8.13 -0.34
CA ASP A 136 20.32 8.56 -1.02
C ASP A 136 20.48 10.10 -0.99
N GLY A 137 19.51 10.82 -0.44
CA GLY A 137 19.51 12.28 -0.33
C GLY A 137 18.99 13.00 -1.57
N ASN A 138 18.33 12.32 -2.51
CA ASN A 138 17.68 12.97 -3.64
C ASN A 138 16.34 13.57 -3.21
N LEU A 139 16.02 14.76 -3.72
CA LEU A 139 14.74 15.41 -3.48
C LEU A 139 13.62 14.59 -4.13
N LEU A 140 12.58 14.27 -3.35
CA LEU A 140 11.38 13.58 -3.82
C LEU A 140 10.17 14.51 -3.93
N ASP A 141 9.93 15.31 -2.88
CA ASP A 141 8.75 16.17 -2.80
C ASP A 141 8.96 17.35 -1.83
N THR A 142 8.04 18.32 -1.85
CA THR A 142 8.03 19.47 -0.95
C THR A 142 6.62 19.78 -0.47
N THR A 143 6.49 20.23 0.78
CA THR A 143 5.25 20.78 1.34
C THR A 143 5.56 22.00 2.21
N GLN A 144 4.54 22.59 2.81
CA GLN A 144 4.68 23.62 3.83
C GLN A 144 3.87 23.24 5.07
N THR A 145 4.33 23.67 6.24
CA THR A 145 3.57 23.51 7.47
C THR A 145 2.27 24.31 7.42
N ASP A 146 1.19 23.73 7.95
CA ASP A 146 -0.11 24.37 8.09
C ASP A 146 -0.15 25.38 9.24
N ALA A 147 -1.31 26.02 9.47
CA ALA A 147 -1.50 27.03 10.50
C ALA A 147 -1.24 26.54 11.94
N ASN A 148 -1.22 25.23 12.16
CA ASN A 148 -0.87 24.60 13.43
C ASN A 148 0.56 24.03 13.42
N GLY A 149 1.34 24.30 12.39
CA GLY A 149 2.71 23.81 12.23
C GLY A 149 2.81 22.39 11.66
N ASN A 150 1.70 21.75 11.29
CA ASN A 150 1.73 20.34 10.87
C ASN A 150 2.18 20.20 9.42
N TYR A 151 2.92 19.14 9.13
CA TYR A 151 3.25 18.70 7.77
C TYR A 151 3.19 17.17 7.68
N ALA A 152 2.92 16.64 6.49
CA ALA A 152 2.95 15.21 6.25
C ALA A 152 3.26 14.87 4.78
N PHE A 153 3.96 13.76 4.60
CA PHE A 153 4.14 13.04 3.35
C PHE A 153 3.59 11.64 3.54
N CYS A 154 2.51 11.31 2.83
CA CYS A 154 1.87 10.01 2.88
C CYS A 154 2.09 9.22 1.58
N ASP A 155 1.63 7.98 1.55
CA ASP A 155 1.79 7.07 0.42
C ASP A 155 3.26 6.77 0.07
N LEU A 156 4.13 6.79 1.10
CA LEU A 156 5.54 6.48 0.97
C LEU A 156 5.72 4.97 0.86
N MET A 157 6.46 4.51 -0.15
CA MET A 157 6.88 3.11 -0.18
C MET A 157 7.76 2.82 1.04
N PRO A 158 7.75 1.60 1.61
CA PRO A 158 8.69 1.25 2.68
C PRO A 158 10.13 1.52 2.26
N GLY A 159 10.85 2.29 3.07
CA GLY A 159 12.19 2.74 2.74
C GLY A 159 12.74 3.73 3.76
N SER A 160 13.96 4.19 3.50
CA SER A 160 14.60 5.25 4.27
C SER A 160 14.28 6.60 3.65
N TYR A 161 13.88 7.55 4.50
CA TYR A 161 13.55 8.92 4.11
C TYR A 161 14.15 9.90 5.10
N ALA A 162 14.36 11.13 4.63
CA ALA A 162 14.73 12.26 5.46
C ALA A 162 13.86 13.47 5.13
N VAL A 163 13.65 14.35 6.11
CA VAL A 163 13.00 15.64 5.91
C VAL A 163 13.98 16.78 6.22
N GLY A 164 14.00 17.78 5.36
CA GLY A 164 14.74 19.01 5.56
C GLY A 164 13.80 20.18 5.77
N PHE A 165 14.15 21.08 6.68
CA PHE A 165 13.39 22.29 6.98
C PHE A 165 14.19 23.51 6.54
N GLU A 166 13.55 24.42 5.81
CA GLU A 166 14.16 25.71 5.47
C GLU A 166 13.61 26.80 6.39
N LEU A 167 14.46 27.35 7.25
CA LEU A 167 14.05 28.47 8.09
C LEU A 167 13.82 29.72 7.23
N PRO A 168 12.77 30.51 7.50
CA PRO A 168 12.56 31.78 6.81
C PRO A 168 13.79 32.66 6.98
N THR A 169 14.28 33.22 5.87
CA THR A 169 15.29 34.27 5.95
C THR A 169 14.66 35.50 6.57
N LEU A 170 15.22 36.00 7.68
CA LEU A 170 14.82 37.28 8.26
C LEU A 170 15.00 38.38 7.20
N SER A 171 13.90 39.05 6.83
CA SER A 171 13.88 40.23 5.95
C SER A 171 14.28 41.50 6.69
#